data_AF-A0A931MA56-F1
#
_entry.id   AF-A0A931MA56-F1
#
_cell.length_a   1.000
_cell.length_b   1.000
_cell.length_c   1.000
_cell.angle_alpha   90.00
_cell.angle_beta   90.00
_cell.angle_gamma   90.00
#
_symmetry.space_group_name_H-M   'P 1'
#
loop_
_entity.id
_entity.type
_entity.pdbx_description
1 polymer ?
#
loop_
_entity_poly.entity_id
_entity_poly.type
_entity_poly.pdbx_seq_one_letter_code
_entity_poly.pdbx_strand_id
1 'polypeptide(L)' 'MNEKPLFKIEEVCSLFKVTKPTIYDWIKHGKLKRVKIRSRVYFLGSDIRQLMQA' A
#
# COMPACT_ATOMS: atom_id res chain seq x y z
N MET A 1 7.56 19.61 3.92
CA MET A 1 6.94 18.63 3.00
C MET A 1 6.35 17.52 3.85
N ASN A 2 5.02 17.43 3.99
CA ASN A 2 4.38 16.41 4.81
C ASN A 2 4.18 15.15 3.98
N GLU A 3 5.19 14.29 3.90
CA GLU A 3 5.02 12.97 3.32
C GLU A 3 4.07 12.17 4.22
N LYS A 4 2.91 11.76 3.70
CA LYS A 4 2.02 10.84 4.42
C LYS A 4 2.79 9.54 4.66
N PRO A 5 3.05 9.14 5.92
CA PRO A 5 3.78 7.92 6.21
C PRO A 5 2.95 6.65 5.95
N LEU A 6 1.62 6.79 5.88
CA LEU A 6 0.66 5.70 5.81
C LEU A 6 -0.37 5.95 4.72
N PHE A 7 -0.53 4.96 3.85
CA PHE A 7 -1.52 4.94 2.78
C PHE A 7 -2.62 3.94 3.09
N LYS A 8 -3.87 4.29 2.78
CA LYS A 8 -4.99 3.34 2.80
C LYS A 8 -4.99 2.55 1.50
N ILE A 9 -5.65 1.38 1.49
CA ILE A 9 -5.80 0.57 0.28
C ILE A 9 -6.36 1.36 -0.91
N GLU A 10 -7.26 2.31 -0.67
CA GLU A 10 -7.89 3.13 -1.72
C GLU A 10 -6.91 4.15 -2.31
N GLU A 11 -6.02 4.69 -1.48
CA GLU A 11 -4.96 5.58 -1.98
C GLU A 11 -3.96 4.80 -2.82
N VAL A 12 -3.58 3.59 -2.37
CA VAL A 12 -2.69 2.70 -3.13
C VAL A 12 -3.33 2.29 -4.47
N CYS A 13 -4.62 1.95 -4.44
CA CYS A 13 -5.44 1.66 -5.62
C CYS A 13 -5.35 2.79 -6.65
N SER A 14 -5.56 4.04 -6.20
CA SER A 14 -5.49 5.24 -7.04
C SER A 14 -4.07 5.55 -7.53
N LEU A 15 -3.04 5.37 -6.69
CA LEU A 15 -1.64 5.63 -7.02
C LEU A 15 -1.13 4.72 -8.14
N PHE A 16 -1.41 3.43 -8.04
CA PHE A 16 -0.95 2.44 -9.03
C PHE A 16 -1.96 2.20 -10.15
N LYS A 17 -3.13 2.85 -10.11
CA LYS A 17 -4.28 2.59 -11.02
C LYS A 17 -4.64 1.10 -11.10
N VAL A 18 -4.50 0.39 -9.98
CA VAL A 18 -4.85 -1.03 -9.85
C VAL A 18 -6.14 -1.16 -9.07
N THR A 19 -6.64 -2.39 -8.88
CA THR A 19 -7.84 -2.68 -8.12
C THR A 19 -7.53 -3.29 -6.75
N LYS A 20 -8.48 -3.24 -5.80
CA LYS A 20 -8.34 -3.86 -4.46
C LYS A 20 -7.89 -5.34 -4.52
N PRO A 21 -8.41 -6.21 -5.41
CA PRO A 21 -7.93 -7.58 -5.57
C PRO A 21 -6.43 -7.67 -5.90
N THR A 22 -5.94 -6.78 -6.76
CA THR A 22 -4.52 -6.72 -7.13
C THR A 22 -3.64 -6.41 -5.92
N ILE A 23 -4.10 -5.48 -5.06
CA ILE A 23 -3.39 -5.17 -3.81
C ILE A 23 -3.39 -6.37 -2.85
N TYR A 24 -4.50 -7.10 -2.74
CA TYR A 24 -4.54 -8.32 -1.93
C TYR A 24 -3.61 -9.40 -2.47
N ASP A 25 -3.50 -9.52 -3.80
CA ASP A 25 -2.57 -10.43 -4.45
C ASP A 25 -1.11 -10.05 -4.12
N TRP A 26 -0.75 -8.76 -4.20
CA TRP A 26 0.58 -8.28 -3.79
C TRP A 26 0.89 -8.56 -2.32
N ILE A 27 -0.10 -8.44 -1.43
CA ILE A 27 0.05 -8.83 -0.03
C ILE A 27 0.29 -10.33 0.09
N LYS A 28 -0.48 -11.15 -0.64
CA LYS A 28 -0.36 -12.61 -0.62
C LYS A 28 0.99 -13.08 -1.15
N HIS A 29 1.50 -12.43 -2.19
CA HIS A 29 2.82 -12.69 -2.78
C HIS A 29 3.97 -12.05 -2.00
N GLY A 30 3.71 -11.30 -0.93
CA GLY A 30 4.75 -10.65 -0.12
C GLY A 30 5.40 -9.43 -0.78
N LYS A 31 4.86 -8.95 -1.91
CA LYS A 31 5.32 -7.72 -2.59
C LYS A 31 4.99 -6.46 -1.81
N LEU A 32 3.91 -6.47 -1.03
CA LEU A 32 3.46 -5.32 -0.25
C LEU A 32 3.09 -5.73 1.18
N LYS A 33 3.68 -5.07 2.18
CA LYS A 33 3.37 -5.35 3.60
C LYS A 33 2.20 -4.50 4.07
N ARG A 34 1.22 -5.17 4.67
CA ARG A 34 0.09 -4.52 5.34
C ARG A 34 0.41 -4.23 6.81
N VAL A 35 0.16 -3.01 7.25
CA VAL A 35 0.26 -2.57 8.65
C VAL A 35 -1.15 -2.43 9.21
N LYS A 36 -1.50 -3.23 10.21
CA LYS A 36 -2.79 -3.13 10.89
C LYS A 36 -2.68 -2.12 12.03
N ILE A 37 -3.45 -1.02 11.93
CA ILE A 37 -3.55 -0.02 12.98
C ILE A 37 -5.00 -0.01 13.46
N ARG A 38 -5.22 -0.52 14.68
CA ARG A 38 -6.55 -0.76 15.24
C ARG A 38 -7.39 -1.65 14.31
N SER A 39 -8.50 -1.15 13.78
CA SER A 39 -9.43 -1.87 12.90
C SER A 39 -9.15 -1.64 11.41
N ARG A 40 -8.15 -0.83 11.05
CA ARG A 40 -7.88 -0.44 9.66
C ARG A 40 -6.53 -0.94 9.19
N VAL A 41 -6.46 -1.24 7.90
CA VAL A 41 -5.24 -1.66 7.21
C VAL A 41 -4.62 -0.47 6.49
N TYR A 42 -3.33 -0.28 6.70
CA TYR A 42 -2.50 0.75 6.11
C TYR A 42 -1.27 0.15 5.44
N PHE A 43 -0.61 0.94 4.61
CA PHE A 43 0.61 0.60 3.90
C PHE A 43 1.65 1.69 4.16
N LEU A 44 2.90 1.30 4.39
CA LEU A 44 3.97 2.26 4.65
C LEU A 44 4.32 3.00 3.36
N GLY A 45 4.47 4.31 3.43
CA GLY A 45 4.93 5.12 2.29
C GLY A 45 6.29 4.68 1.76
N SER A 46 7.16 4.14 2.63
CA SER A 46 8.43 3.54 2.24
C SER A 46 8.24 2.34 1.30
N ASP A 47 7.33 1.43 1.64
CA ASP A 47 7.05 0.24 0.83
C ASP A 47 6.43 0.62 -0.51
N ILE A 48 5.53 1.61 -0.50
CA ILE A 48 4.93 2.16 -1.72
C ILE A 48 5.99 2.76 -2.64
N ARG A 49 6.92 3.56 -2.10
CA ARG A 49 8.03 4.11 -2.89
C ARG A 49 8.95 3.03 -3.46
N GLN A 50 9.25 2.01 -2.65
CA GLN A 50 10.04 0.87 -3.11
C GLN A 50 9.33 0.12 -4.25
N LEU A 51 8.01 0.00 -4.19
CA LEU A 51 7.21 -0.60 -5.26
C LEU A 51 7.17 0.23 -6.54
N MET A 52 7.29 1.57 -6.44
CA MET A 52 7.33 2.48 -7.59
C MET A 52 8.69 2.49 -8.30
N GLN A 53 9.77 2.11 -7.60
CA GLN A 53 11.13 2.06 -8.14
C GLN A 53 11.50 0.70 -8.74
N ALA A 54 10.58 -0.28 -8.70
CA ALA A 54 10.80 -1.66 -9.13
C ALA A 54 10.28 -1.93 -10.55
#